data_AF-A0A482VUA3-F1
#
_entry.id   AF-A0A482VUA3-F1
#
_cell.length_a   1.000
_cell.length_b   1.000
_cell.length_c   1.000
_cell.angle_alpha   90.00
_cell.angle_beta   90.00
_cell.angle_gamma   90.00
#
_symmetry.space_group_name_H-M   'P 1'
#
loop_
_entity.id
_entity.type
_entity.pdbx_description
1 polymer ?
#
loop_
_entity_poly.entity_id
_entity_poly.type
_entity_poly.pdbx_seq_one_letter_code
_entity_poly.pdbx_strand_id
1 'polypeptide(L)'
;MILPTVTVLLVLATLGVQGGPSCPPKDGTNSVYIPHNDCTKFWQCSNGTPYLFDCPANLHFNPKLNVCDWPDRAGCNGSTDSDSNSSDSSSSSESVENEKKI
;
A
#
# COMPACT_ATOMS: atom_id res chain seq x y z
N MET A 1 -29.34 14.30 34.93
CA MET A 1 -29.67 14.57 33.52
C MET A 1 -28.36 14.88 32.78
N ILE A 2 -27.58 13.85 32.46
CA ILE A 2 -26.42 13.97 31.56
C ILE A 2 -26.94 13.83 30.13
N LEU A 3 -26.69 14.82 29.29
CA LEU A 3 -27.34 14.97 27.98
C LEU A 3 -27.04 13.76 27.07
N PRO A 4 -28.03 13.27 26.30
CA PRO A 4 -27.83 12.20 25.30
C PRO A 4 -26.82 12.56 24.19
N THR A 5 -26.41 13.83 24.11
CA THR A 5 -25.42 14.33 23.15
C THR A 5 -23.99 13.93 23.49
N VAL A 6 -23.64 13.78 24.78
CA VAL A 6 -22.27 13.45 25.22
C VAL A 6 -21.91 12.02 24.84
N THR A 7 -22.87 11.09 24.98
CA THR A 7 -22.71 9.69 24.55
C THR A 7 -22.61 9.55 23.04
N VAL A 8 -23.34 10.36 22.26
CA VAL A 8 -23.31 10.31 20.79
C VAL A 8 -21.97 10.80 20.23
N LEU A 9 -21.38 11.85 20.81
CA LEU A 9 -20.04 12.34 20.43
C LEU A 9 -18.92 11.32 20.68
N LEU A 10 -18.97 10.59 21.80
CA LEU A 10 -18.00 9.54 22.11
C LEU A 10 -18.14 8.32 21.17
N VAL A 11 -19.37 7.96 20.81
CA VAL A 11 -19.65 6.84 19.89
C VAL A 11 -19.21 7.16 18.45
N LEU A 12 -19.33 8.42 18.00
CA LEU A 12 -18.83 8.83 16.68
C LEU A 12 -17.30 8.88 16.64
N ALA A 13 -16.65 9.23 17.75
CA ALA A 13 -15.19 9.29 17.83
C ALA A 13 -14.52 7.91 17.79
N THR A 14 -15.19 6.83 18.19
CA THR A 14 -14.64 5.46 18.14
C THR A 14 -14.80 4.78 16.78
N LEU A 15 -15.67 5.29 15.90
CA LEU A 15 -15.92 4.73 14.56
C LEU A 15 -15.02 5.32 13.47
N GLY A 16 -14.09 6.21 13.83
CA GLY A 16 -13.15 6.84 12.91
C GLY A 16 -11.96 5.96 12.51
N VAL A 17 -12.17 4.68 12.16
CA VAL A 17 -11.15 3.87 11.48
C VAL A 17 -11.41 3.98 9.98
N GLN A 18 -10.76 4.94 9.33
CA GLN A 18 -10.69 4.98 7.87
C GLN A 18 -9.88 3.76 7.41
N GLY A 19 -10.54 2.86 6.68
CA GLY A 19 -9.95 1.62 6.12
C GLY A 19 -8.98 1.90 4.98
N GLY A 20 -7.85 2.54 5.30
CA GLY A 20 -6.72 2.74 4.40
C GLY A 20 -5.65 1.66 4.55
N PRO A 21 -4.61 1.69 3.70
CA PRO A 21 -3.48 0.77 3.82
C PRO A 21 -2.75 0.96 5.16
N SER A 22 -2.17 -0.12 5.68
CA SER A 22 -1.52 -0.11 7.00
C SER A 22 -0.16 0.60 6.94
N CYS A 23 -0.06 1.76 7.58
CA CYS A 23 1.19 2.49 7.76
C CYS A 23 1.79 2.28 9.15
N PRO A 24 3.13 2.23 9.27
CA PRO A 24 3.78 2.17 10.57
C PRO A 24 3.53 3.47 11.36
N PRO A 25 3.25 3.40 12.68
CA PRO A 25 2.93 4.59 13.48
C PRO A 25 4.03 5.65 13.58
N LYS A 26 5.28 5.27 13.30
CA LYS A 26 6.45 6.16 13.33
C LYS A 26 7.21 6.03 12.02
N ASP A 27 7.66 7.18 11.51
CA ASP A 27 8.56 7.20 10.37
C ASP A 27 9.93 6.62 10.76
N GLY A 28 10.43 5.74 9.90
CA GLY A 28 11.79 5.21 9.99
C GLY A 28 12.78 6.09 9.23
N THR A 29 14.01 5.59 9.07
CA THR A 29 15.02 6.24 8.23
C THR A 29 14.65 6.22 6.73
N ASN A 30 13.85 5.24 6.32
CA ASN A 30 13.40 5.08 4.94
C ASN A 30 11.90 5.37 4.83
N SER A 31 11.50 6.05 3.75
CA SER A 31 10.09 6.23 3.39
C SER A 31 9.45 4.88 3.06
N VAL A 32 8.23 4.66 3.55
CA VAL A 32 7.46 3.45 3.26
C VAL A 32 6.48 3.74 2.12
N TYR A 33 6.50 2.89 1.10
CA TYR A 33 5.63 2.96 -0.05
C TYR A 33 4.80 1.69 -0.17
N ILE A 34 3.52 1.82 -0.51
CA ILE A 34 2.59 0.70 -0.62
C ILE A 34 1.94 0.78 -2.01
N PRO A 35 1.94 -0.30 -2.80
CA PRO A 35 1.26 -0.33 -4.09
C PRO A 35 -0.26 -0.15 -3.92
N HIS A 36 -0.89 0.59 -4.82
CA HIS A 36 -2.34 0.69 -4.91
C HIS A 36 -2.89 -0.33 -5.92
N ASN A 37 -4.21 -0.59 -5.87
CA ASN A 37 -4.84 -1.48 -6.85
C ASN A 37 -4.76 -0.90 -8.28
N ASP A 38 -4.96 0.41 -8.40
CA ASP A 38 -4.64 1.15 -9.61
C ASP A 38 -3.12 1.28 -9.72
N CYS A 39 -2.53 0.64 -10.72
CA CYS A 39 -1.09 0.64 -10.93
C CYS A 39 -0.49 2.03 -11.13
N THR A 40 -1.28 2.99 -11.59
CA THR A 40 -0.88 4.40 -11.75
C THR A 40 -0.85 5.17 -10.44
N LYS A 41 -1.14 4.52 -9.31
CA LYS A 41 -1.19 5.14 -7.98
C LYS A 41 -0.35 4.35 -6.99
N PHE A 42 0.09 5.02 -5.93
CA PHE A 42 0.76 4.40 -4.79
C PHE A 42 0.51 5.20 -3.52
N TRP A 43 0.68 4.57 -2.38
CA TRP A 43 0.62 5.24 -1.09
C TRP A 43 2.02 5.48 -0.56
N GLN A 44 2.25 6.65 0.03
CA GLN A 44 3.43 6.93 0.83
C GLN A 44 2.99 7.17 2.27
N CYS A 45 3.63 6.49 3.22
CA CYS A 45 3.36 6.69 4.63
C CYS A 45 4.19 7.85 5.18
N SER A 46 3.54 8.71 5.98
CA SER A 46 4.19 9.72 6.80
C SER A 46 3.46 9.86 8.14
N ASN A 47 4.19 9.74 9.25
CA ASN A 47 3.69 9.79 10.63
C ASN A 47 2.45 8.91 10.86
N GLY A 48 2.47 7.67 10.36
CA GLY A 48 1.34 6.73 10.48
C GLY A 48 0.16 7.02 9.57
N THR A 49 0.26 8.04 8.70
CA THR A 49 -0.80 8.42 7.77
C THR A 49 -0.43 8.02 6.34
N PRO A 50 -1.27 7.24 5.63
CA PRO A 50 -1.09 6.97 4.21
C PRO A 50 -1.54 8.16 3.36
N TYR A 51 -0.68 8.59 2.44
CA TYR A 51 -0.98 9.62 1.45
C TYR A 51 -0.98 9.02 0.05
N LEU A 52 -2.05 9.25 -0.72
CA LEU A 52 -2.18 8.75 -2.09
C LEU A 52 -1.42 9.66 -3.06
N PHE A 53 -0.63 9.05 -3.93
CA PHE A 53 0.11 9.72 -4.99
C PHE A 53 -0.15 9.06 -6.34
N ASP A 54 -0.17 9.90 -7.38
CA ASP A 54 -0.31 9.49 -8.77
C ASP A 54 1.06 9.45 -9.46
N CYS A 55 1.29 8.40 -10.24
CA CYS A 55 2.43 8.30 -11.14
C CYS A 55 2.20 9.18 -12.39
N PRO A 56 3.20 9.95 -12.83
CA PRO A 56 3.09 10.78 -14.02
C PRO A 56 3.01 9.93 -15.29
N ALA A 57 2.44 10.50 -16.35
CA ALA A 57 2.44 9.92 -17.71
C ALA A 57 1.91 8.48 -17.83
N ASN A 58 0.97 8.07 -16.95
CA ASN A 58 0.44 6.70 -16.86
C ASN A 58 1.53 5.64 -16.59
N LEU A 59 2.61 6.03 -15.93
CA LEU A 59 3.59 5.07 -15.40
C LEU A 59 2.97 4.26 -14.26
N HIS A 60 3.53 3.08 -14.03
CA HIS A 60 3.07 2.17 -12.99
C HIS A 60 4.05 2.18 -11.82
N PHE A 61 3.54 2.13 -10.59
CA PHE A 61 4.38 2.04 -9.41
C PHE A 61 5.11 0.69 -9.36
N ASN A 62 6.43 0.74 -9.27
CA ASN A 62 7.30 -0.42 -9.11
C ASN A 62 7.67 -0.58 -7.62
N PRO A 63 7.09 -1.54 -6.88
CA PRO A 63 7.34 -1.72 -5.45
C PRO A 63 8.75 -2.24 -5.13
N LYS A 64 9.48 -2.76 -6.12
CA LYS A 64 10.87 -3.23 -5.91
C LYS A 64 11.86 -2.07 -5.87
N LEU A 65 11.60 -1.04 -6.67
CA LEU A 65 12.46 0.15 -6.81
C LEU A 65 11.88 1.38 -6.10
N ASN A 66 10.62 1.33 -5.64
CA ASN A 66 9.87 2.44 -5.07
C ASN A 66 9.81 3.67 -6.00
N VAL A 67 9.64 3.44 -7.30
CA VAL A 67 9.53 4.49 -8.33
C VAL A 67 8.43 4.18 -9.32
N CYS A 68 7.92 5.21 -9.99
CA CYS A 68 7.06 5.03 -11.16
C CYS A 68 7.92 4.60 -12.35
N ASP A 69 7.61 3.44 -12.93
CA ASP A 69 8.32 2.85 -14.06
C ASP A 69 7.32 2.48 -15.17
N TRP A 70 7.81 2.08 -16.33
CA TRP A 70 6.98 1.63 -17.43
C TRP A 70 6.16 0.39 -17.03
N PRO A 71 4.90 0.28 -17.47
CA PRO A 71 4.02 -0.85 -17.13
C PRO A 71 4.67 -2.23 -17.30
N ASP A 72 5.43 -2.42 -18.38
CA ASP A 72 6.12 -3.68 -18.70
C ASP A 72 7.22 -4.06 -17.69
N ARG A 73 7.72 -3.10 -16.91
CA ARG A 73 8.81 -3.28 -15.94
C ARG A 73 8.37 -3.14 -14.50
N ALA A 74 7.29 -2.40 -14.25
CA ALA A 74 6.80 -2.13 -12.90
C ALA A 74 6.31 -3.40 -12.18
N GLY A 75 5.88 -4.41 -12.95
CA GLY A 75 5.38 -5.68 -12.39
C GLY A 75 4.08 -5.51 -11.61
N CYS A 76 3.34 -4.42 -11.85
CA CYS A 76 2.04 -4.21 -11.25
C CYS A 76 1.00 -5.09 -11.96
N ASN A 77 0.58 -6.15 -11.27
CA ASN A 77 -0.55 -6.98 -11.68
C ASN A 77 -1.77 -6.49 -10.92
N GLY A 78 -2.30 -5.32 -11.32
CA GLY A 78 -3.49 -4.73 -10.68
C GLY A 78 -4.57 -5.80 -10.51
N SER A 79 -5.27 -5.79 -9.38
CA SER A 79 -6.37 -6.73 -9.17
C SER A 79 -7.47 -6.33 -10.14
N THR A 80 -7.47 -6.92 -11.33
CA THR A 80 -8.73 -7.21 -11.99
C THR A 80 -9.43 -8.13 -11.02
N ASP A 81 -10.50 -7.65 -10.39
CA ASP A 81 -11.46 -8.47 -9.65
C ASP A 81 -11.98 -9.54 -10.60
N SER A 82 -11.21 -10.62 -10.73
CA SER A 82 -11.62 -11.86 -11.32
C SER A 82 -11.71 -12.79 -10.15
N ASP A 83 -12.96 -13.01 -9.73
CA ASP A 83 -13.36 -14.09 -8.83
C ASP A 83 -12.57 -15.36 -9.16
N SER A 84 -11.53 -15.63 -8.39
CA SER A 84 -10.82 -16.90 -8.39
C SER A 84 -10.09 -17.00 -7.06
N ASN A 85 -10.81 -17.60 -6.12
CA ASN A 85 -10.29 -18.22 -4.91
C ASN A 85 -8.94 -18.91 -5.16
N SER A 86 -7.83 -18.26 -4.80
CA SER A 86 -6.53 -18.88 -4.52
C SER A 86 -5.66 -17.87 -3.78
N SER A 87 -5.56 -18.08 -2.48
CA SER A 87 -4.59 -17.46 -1.59
C SER A 87 -3.16 -17.68 -2.08
N ASP A 88 -2.30 -16.73 -1.69
CA ASP A 88 -0.85 -16.87 -1.51
C ASP A 88 -0.04 -17.03 -2.81
N SER A 89 0.79 -16.06 -3.16
CA SER A 89 2.11 -16.01 -2.52
C SER A 89 2.69 -14.60 -2.49
N SER A 90 2.95 -14.16 -1.27
CA SER A 90 3.86 -13.10 -0.90
C SER A 90 5.19 -13.24 -1.66
N SER A 91 5.57 -12.24 -2.44
CA SER A 91 6.98 -12.07 -2.82
C SER A 91 7.71 -11.40 -1.66
N SER A 92 8.15 -12.22 -0.72
CA SER A 92 9.25 -11.88 0.17
C SER A 92 10.54 -11.89 -0.65
N SER A 93 11.24 -10.76 -0.69
CA SER A 93 12.57 -10.60 -1.25
C SER A 93 13.58 -11.59 -0.65
N GLU A 94 14.55 -12.06 -1.42
CA GLU A 94 15.99 -11.96 -1.11
C GLU A 94 16.85 -12.55 -2.25
N SER A 95 18.11 -12.15 -2.27
CA SER A 95 19.05 -12.20 -3.40
C SER A 95 20.05 -13.38 -3.32
N VAL A 96 20.65 -13.72 -4.47
CA VAL A 96 21.94 -14.42 -4.68
C VAL A 96 21.99 -15.95 -4.47
N GLU A 97 22.24 -16.71 -5.55
CA GLU A 97 23.47 -17.51 -5.67
C GLU A 97 23.77 -17.82 -7.15
N ASN A 98 24.96 -17.43 -7.60
CA ASN A 98 25.54 -17.89 -8.86
C ASN A 98 25.99 -19.34 -8.65
N GLU A 99 25.59 -20.28 -9.51
CA GLU A 99 26.38 -21.50 -9.71
C GLU A 99 26.58 -21.82 -11.19
N LYS A 100 27.87 -22.03 -11.46
CA LYS A 100 28.52 -22.39 -12.71
C LYS A 100 28.51 -23.92 -12.85
N LYS A 101 28.01 -24.44 -13.98
CA LYS A 101 28.31 -25.77 -14.57
C LYS A 101 27.35 -25.97 -15.75
N ILE A 102 27.70 -26.43 -16.94
CA ILE A 102 28.91 -27.10 -17.45
C ILE A 102 29.01 -26.77 -18.94
#